data_AF-A0A6M1ZJB0-F1
#
_entry.id   AF-A0A6M1ZJB0-F1
#
_cell.length_a   1.000
_cell.length_b   1.000
_cell.length_c   1.000
_cell.angle_alpha   90.00
_cell.angle_beta   90.00
_cell.angle_gamma   90.00
#
_symmetry.space_group_name_H-M   'P 1'
#
loop_
_entity.id
_entity.type
_entity.pdbx_description
1 polymer ?
#
loop_
_entity_poly.entity_id
_entity_poly.type
_entity_poly.pdbx_seq_one_letter_code
_entity_poly.pdbx_strand_id
1 'polypeptide(L)'
;MIYRVEDFYKKYKNSLKIELFAVETGLKKRIKKPEVHRPGLSLTGYIKNYKSYRILVIGKGEIQYLKDLDPQKRLIRLREILTKETPAVIVSKKIIPLKELKIVCEENSIALFRSEIETMGLISKMIIALSYEFSPTITMHGTLVEVFGMGVLIQGESSVGKSEAALGLLEKGHRLISDDVVKIRKKDEASLVGSGPELTRHLMEVRGIGIINVAHLYGALCVRRDIVLDIVIKLEPFDPNHFYDRTGLKDNYTDILGVNIPFHLVPVNPGRDVVLLIETLTLNQRLKSSGYHSAKEFNMKLLEKLAKRKISISETN
;
A
#
# COMPACT_ATOMS: atom_id res chain seq x y z
N MET A 1 -9.85 -8.25 11.40
CA MET A 1 -10.10 -6.84 11.77
C MET A 1 -11.57 -6.53 11.49
N ILE A 2 -12.30 -5.95 12.44
CA ILE A 2 -13.70 -5.53 12.22
C ILE A 2 -13.67 -4.08 11.77
N TYR A 3 -13.97 -3.80 10.50
CA TYR A 3 -14.06 -2.44 9.97
C TYR A 3 -15.51 -1.97 9.93
N ARG A 4 -15.84 -0.91 10.66
CA ARG A 4 -17.21 -0.41 10.80
C ARG A 4 -17.45 0.82 9.92
N VAL A 5 -18.72 1.13 9.67
CA VAL A 5 -19.14 2.36 8.99
C VAL A 5 -18.67 3.60 9.75
N GLU A 6 -18.64 3.54 11.08
CA GLU A 6 -18.09 4.61 11.92
C GLU A 6 -16.61 4.91 11.64
N ASP A 7 -15.79 3.86 11.50
CA ASP A 7 -14.34 4.00 11.23
C ASP A 7 -14.13 4.65 9.85
N PHE A 8 -14.90 4.19 8.86
CA PHE A 8 -14.92 4.77 7.52
C PHE A 8 -15.34 6.25 7.54
N TYR A 9 -16.41 6.56 8.28
CA TYR A 9 -16.90 7.92 8.39
C TYR A 9 -15.88 8.85 9.05
N LYS A 10 -15.31 8.48 10.20
CA LYS A 10 -14.31 9.29 10.91
C LYS A 10 -13.09 9.60 10.04
N LYS A 11 -12.62 8.62 9.27
CA LYS A 11 -11.41 8.77 8.45
C LYS A 11 -11.64 9.50 7.13
N TYR A 12 -12.77 9.27 6.48
CA TYR A 12 -13.02 9.74 5.11
C TYR A 12 -14.09 10.84 4.99
N LYS A 13 -14.65 11.33 6.10
CA LYS A 13 -15.65 12.42 6.12
C LYS A 13 -15.27 13.61 5.22
N ASN A 14 -14.07 14.14 5.42
CA ASN A 14 -13.62 15.36 4.75
C ASN A 14 -13.28 15.12 3.27
N SER A 15 -12.61 14.01 2.94
CA SER A 15 -12.18 13.71 1.57
C SER A 15 -13.33 13.31 0.64
N LEU A 16 -14.36 12.65 1.21
CA LEU A 16 -15.60 12.27 0.52
C LEU A 16 -16.71 13.31 0.65
N LYS A 17 -16.50 14.38 1.43
CA LYS A 17 -17.50 15.40 1.77
C LYS A 17 -18.85 14.76 2.15
N ILE A 18 -18.80 13.73 3.00
CA ILE A 18 -20.00 13.00 3.44
C ILE A 18 -20.49 13.55 4.78
N GLU A 19 -21.79 13.68 4.92
CA GLU A 19 -22.48 14.07 6.14
C GLU A 19 -23.49 13.00 6.50
N LEU A 20 -23.57 12.64 7.78
CA LEU A 20 -24.62 11.75 8.26
C LEU A 20 -25.96 12.49 8.18
N PHE A 21 -26.89 11.95 7.39
CA PHE A 21 -28.22 12.53 7.20
C PHE A 21 -29.25 11.90 8.15
N ALA A 22 -29.17 10.58 8.35
CA ALA A 22 -30.05 9.86 9.27
C ALA A 22 -29.42 8.54 9.75
N VAL A 23 -29.97 8.00 10.84
CA VAL A 23 -29.71 6.64 11.37
C VAL A 23 -28.30 6.45 11.93
N GLU A 24 -28.03 7.09 13.07
CA GLU A 24 -26.77 6.94 13.81
C GLU A 24 -26.49 5.50 14.25
N THR A 25 -27.52 4.72 14.57
CA THR A 25 -27.38 3.30 14.94
C THR A 25 -26.71 2.49 13.83
N GLY A 26 -26.85 2.91 12.57
CA GLY A 26 -26.23 2.27 11.42
C GLY A 26 -24.72 2.43 11.34
N LEU A 27 -24.13 3.40 12.05
CA LEU A 27 -22.67 3.56 12.10
C LEU A 27 -21.96 2.33 12.70
N LYS A 28 -22.66 1.57 13.55
CA LYS A 28 -22.15 0.35 14.18
C LYS A 28 -22.09 -0.84 13.22
N LYS A 29 -22.68 -0.75 12.02
CA LYS A 29 -22.64 -1.82 11.02
C LYS A 29 -21.23 -2.05 10.49
N ARG A 30 -20.97 -3.30 10.08
CA ARG A 30 -19.67 -3.74 9.55
C ARG A 30 -19.66 -3.63 8.04
N ILE A 31 -18.56 -3.12 7.49
CA ILE A 31 -18.27 -3.22 6.06
C ILE A 31 -17.53 -4.54 5.86
N LYS A 32 -18.10 -5.45 5.06
CA LYS A 32 -17.54 -6.81 4.88
C LYS A 32 -16.55 -6.89 3.72
N LYS A 33 -16.73 -6.08 2.67
CA LYS A 33 -15.92 -6.09 1.45
C LYS A 33 -15.67 -4.67 0.96
N PRO A 34 -14.55 -4.41 0.24
CA PRO A 34 -14.24 -3.12 -0.34
C PRO A 34 -15.00 -2.86 -1.65
N GLU A 35 -16.33 -3.05 -1.63
CA GLU A 35 -17.17 -2.95 -2.82
C GLU A 35 -18.25 -1.87 -2.63
N VAL A 36 -18.38 -1.03 -3.64
CA VAL A 36 -19.41 0.01 -3.75
C VAL A 36 -20.33 -0.35 -4.92
N HIS A 37 -21.63 -0.10 -4.78
CA HIS A 37 -22.61 -0.44 -5.80
C HIS A 37 -23.55 0.72 -6.09
N ARG A 38 -23.79 0.96 -7.39
CA ARG A 38 -24.81 1.90 -7.87
C ARG A 38 -26.02 1.09 -8.34
N PRO A 39 -27.16 1.12 -7.62
CA PRO A 39 -28.23 0.14 -7.80
C PRO A 39 -29.19 0.45 -8.96
N GLY A 40 -28.69 0.84 -10.14
CA GLY A 40 -29.55 1.21 -11.28
C GLY A 40 -30.53 0.10 -11.69
N LEU A 41 -30.01 -1.07 -12.05
CA LEU A 41 -30.83 -2.22 -12.47
C LEU A 41 -31.61 -2.85 -11.29
N SER A 42 -31.03 -2.87 -10.09
CA SER A 42 -31.69 -3.46 -8.92
C SER A 42 -32.94 -2.67 -8.48
N LEU A 43 -32.92 -1.35 -8.65
CA LEU A 43 -34.08 -0.50 -8.39
C LEU A 43 -35.25 -0.74 -9.36
N THR A 44 -35.02 -1.36 -10.52
CA THR A 44 -36.11 -1.73 -11.44
C THR A 44 -36.79 -3.04 -11.06
N GLY A 45 -36.26 -3.78 -10.08
CA GLY A 45 -36.78 -5.06 -9.60
C GLY A 45 -35.96 -6.27 -9.99
N TYR A 46 -34.88 -6.08 -10.74
CA TYR A 46 -34.00 -7.18 -11.12
C TYR A 46 -32.93 -7.42 -10.05
N ILE A 47 -33.17 -8.39 -9.16
CA ILE A 47 -32.36 -8.64 -7.96
C ILE A 47 -31.50 -9.91 -8.11
N LYS A 48 -31.52 -10.55 -9.28
CA LYS A 48 -30.70 -11.75 -9.53
C LYS A 48 -29.22 -11.41 -9.32
N ASN A 49 -28.54 -12.15 -8.45
CA ASN A 49 -27.14 -11.95 -8.02
C ASN A 49 -26.86 -10.62 -7.30
N TYR A 50 -27.88 -9.95 -6.78
CA TYR A 50 -27.68 -8.74 -5.97
C TYR A 50 -26.94 -9.08 -4.66
N LYS A 51 -25.98 -8.25 -4.29
CA LYS A 51 -25.15 -8.43 -3.10
C LYS A 51 -25.46 -7.33 -2.09
N SER A 52 -26.27 -7.67 -1.10
CA SER A 52 -26.79 -6.78 -0.06
C SER A 52 -25.72 -6.16 0.85
N TYR A 53 -24.55 -6.77 0.98
CA TYR A 53 -23.48 -6.33 1.88
C TYR A 53 -22.63 -5.15 1.36
N ARG A 54 -22.93 -4.62 0.17
CA ARG A 54 -22.18 -3.51 -0.46
C ARG A 54 -22.68 -2.16 0.02
N ILE A 55 -21.79 -1.17 0.09
CA ILE A 55 -22.22 0.22 0.31
C ILE A 55 -22.92 0.70 -0.97
N LEU A 56 -24.11 1.29 -0.82
CA LEU A 56 -24.87 1.80 -1.97
C LEU A 56 -24.61 3.27 -2.20
N VAL A 57 -24.38 3.64 -3.45
CA VAL A 57 -24.32 5.04 -3.90
C VAL A 57 -25.50 5.32 -4.80
N ILE A 58 -26.32 6.29 -4.41
CA ILE A 58 -27.50 6.72 -5.14
C ILE A 58 -27.22 8.09 -5.78
N GLY A 59 -27.37 8.15 -7.10
CA GLY A 59 -27.19 9.35 -7.90
C GLY A 59 -28.49 10.05 -8.27
N LYS A 60 -28.36 11.12 -9.07
CA LYS A 60 -29.51 11.86 -9.60
C LYS A 60 -30.45 10.97 -10.41
N GLY A 61 -29.91 10.08 -11.24
CA GLY A 61 -30.70 9.17 -12.08
C GLY A 61 -31.55 8.21 -11.26
N GLU A 62 -30.96 7.59 -10.24
CA GLU A 62 -31.69 6.68 -9.34
C GLU A 62 -32.77 7.41 -8.53
N ILE A 63 -32.48 8.62 -8.04
CA ILE A 63 -33.48 9.44 -7.35
C ILE A 63 -34.61 9.84 -8.29
N GLN A 64 -34.31 10.22 -9.53
CA GLN A 64 -35.33 10.62 -10.50
C GLN A 64 -36.25 9.44 -10.83
N TYR A 65 -35.68 8.27 -11.14
CA TYR A 65 -36.44 7.05 -11.35
C TYR A 65 -37.34 6.72 -10.13
N LEU A 66 -36.81 6.83 -8.91
CA LEU A 66 -37.60 6.61 -7.70
C LEU A 66 -38.75 7.62 -7.58
N LYS A 67 -38.54 8.89 -7.95
CA LYS A 67 -39.59 9.93 -7.95
C LYS A 67 -40.71 9.64 -8.95
N ASP A 68 -40.38 9.05 -10.10
CA ASP A 68 -41.35 8.70 -11.15
C ASP A 68 -42.22 7.49 -10.76
N LEU A 69 -41.83 6.72 -9.74
CA LEU A 69 -42.65 5.63 -9.19
C LEU A 69 -43.68 6.13 -8.18
N ASP A 70 -44.83 5.44 -8.17
CA ASP A 70 -45.81 5.52 -7.08
C ASP A 70 -45.15 5.25 -5.71
N PRO A 71 -45.54 5.97 -4.63
CA PRO A 71 -44.94 5.81 -3.31
C PRO A 71 -44.93 4.38 -2.77
N GLN A 72 -46.00 3.59 -2.99
CA GLN A 72 -46.05 2.19 -2.55
C GLN A 72 -45.01 1.34 -3.29
N LYS A 73 -44.95 1.49 -4.62
CA LYS A 73 -44.00 0.77 -5.46
C LYS A 73 -42.55 1.16 -5.14
N ARG A 74 -42.30 2.45 -4.88
CA ARG A 74 -40.99 2.96 -4.43
C ARG A 74 -40.53 2.26 -3.16
N LEU A 75 -41.42 2.12 -2.19
CA LEU A 75 -41.12 1.51 -0.89
C LEU A 75 -40.82 0.01 -1.03
N ILE A 76 -41.58 -0.70 -1.88
CA ILE A 76 -41.30 -2.10 -2.23
C ILE A 76 -39.90 -2.23 -2.85
N ARG A 77 -39.58 -1.42 -3.88
CA ARG A 77 -38.26 -1.43 -4.53
C ARG A 77 -37.12 -1.16 -3.57
N LEU A 78 -37.29 -0.22 -2.65
CA LEU A 78 -36.26 0.12 -1.66
C LEU A 78 -36.05 -1.01 -0.65
N ARG A 79 -37.11 -1.65 -0.15
CA ARG A 79 -37.01 -2.79 0.78
C ARG A 79 -36.35 -4.02 0.15
N GLU A 80 -36.56 -4.22 -1.16
CA GLU A 80 -35.92 -5.28 -1.93
C GLU A 80 -34.38 -5.16 -1.95
N ILE A 81 -33.85 -3.93 -2.02
CA ILE A 81 -32.39 -3.69 -2.15
C ILE A 81 -31.71 -3.31 -0.82
N LEU A 82 -32.44 -2.71 0.12
CA LEU A 82 -31.95 -2.24 1.42
C LEU A 82 -32.33 -3.23 2.50
N THR A 83 -31.41 -4.16 2.77
CA THR A 83 -31.64 -5.20 3.77
C THR A 83 -30.81 -4.94 5.03
N LYS A 84 -31.02 -5.75 6.07
CA LYS A 84 -30.22 -5.69 7.31
C LYS A 84 -28.72 -5.83 7.07
N GLU A 85 -28.29 -6.48 5.99
CA GLU A 85 -26.87 -6.62 5.64
C GLU A 85 -26.26 -5.37 5.02
N THR A 86 -27.07 -4.45 4.49
CA THR A 86 -26.58 -3.24 3.84
C THR A 86 -25.92 -2.34 4.88
N PRO A 87 -24.61 -2.04 4.73
CA PRO A 87 -23.87 -1.28 5.74
C PRO A 87 -24.28 0.20 5.74
N ALA A 88 -24.32 0.82 4.56
CA ALA A 88 -24.58 2.24 4.41
C ALA A 88 -25.14 2.57 3.02
N VAL A 89 -25.85 3.70 2.94
CA VAL A 89 -26.33 4.33 1.70
C VAL A 89 -25.80 5.74 1.66
N ILE A 90 -25.26 6.17 0.51
CA ILE A 90 -24.78 7.54 0.30
C ILE A 90 -25.49 8.15 -0.90
N VAL A 91 -26.18 9.27 -0.68
CA VAL A 91 -26.82 10.05 -1.75
C VAL A 91 -25.86 11.14 -2.22
N SER A 92 -25.54 11.15 -3.51
CA SER A 92 -24.57 12.10 -4.11
C SER A 92 -25.20 13.44 -4.51
N LYS A 93 -24.37 14.41 -4.94
CA LYS A 93 -24.78 15.73 -5.46
C LYS A 93 -25.62 16.59 -4.49
N LYS A 94 -25.42 16.44 -3.18
CA LYS A 94 -26.16 17.14 -2.11
C LYS A 94 -27.68 17.01 -2.22
N ILE A 95 -28.16 15.98 -2.94
CA ILE A 95 -29.59 15.72 -3.12
C ILE A 95 -30.17 15.33 -1.77
N ILE A 96 -31.34 15.88 -1.43
CA ILE A 96 -32.08 15.51 -0.23
C ILE A 96 -32.64 14.10 -0.43
N PRO A 97 -32.29 13.12 0.43
CA PRO A 97 -32.85 11.77 0.35
C PRO A 97 -34.38 11.76 0.44
N LEU A 98 -35.03 10.86 -0.30
CA LEU A 98 -36.50 10.69 -0.27
C LEU A 98 -36.96 10.19 1.11
N LYS A 99 -38.20 10.54 1.50
CA LYS A 99 -38.78 10.12 2.79
C LYS A 99 -38.80 8.60 2.94
N GLU A 100 -39.19 7.89 1.87
CA GLU A 100 -39.25 6.43 1.86
C GLU A 100 -37.86 5.79 2.02
N LEU A 101 -36.82 6.42 1.46
CA LEU A 101 -35.44 5.96 1.65
C LEU A 101 -35.01 6.08 3.11
N LYS A 102 -35.37 7.18 3.77
CA LYS A 102 -35.11 7.38 5.21
C LYS A 102 -35.81 6.31 6.05
N ILE A 103 -37.10 6.06 5.80
CA ILE A 103 -37.91 5.05 6.52
C ILE A 103 -37.25 3.66 6.43
N VAL A 104 -36.91 3.20 5.21
CA VAL A 104 -36.32 1.87 5.02
C VAL A 104 -34.93 1.76 5.66
N CYS A 105 -34.16 2.86 5.67
CA CYS A 105 -32.87 2.90 6.38
C CYS A 105 -33.06 2.78 7.89
N GLU A 106 -34.07 3.45 8.48
CA GLU A 106 -34.40 3.37 9.90
C GLU A 106 -34.82 1.94 10.29
N GLU A 107 -35.74 1.33 9.54
CA GLU A 107 -36.21 -0.05 9.73
C GLU A 107 -35.06 -1.07 9.81
N ASN A 108 -34.02 -0.86 9.00
CA ASN A 108 -32.89 -1.79 8.86
C ASN A 108 -31.62 -1.32 9.57
N SER A 109 -31.67 -0.21 10.33
CA SER A 109 -30.48 0.41 10.95
C SER A 109 -29.33 0.65 9.96
N ILE A 110 -29.63 1.16 8.76
CA ILE A 110 -28.64 1.45 7.72
C ILE A 110 -28.23 2.92 7.84
N ALA A 111 -26.92 3.19 7.93
CA ALA A 111 -26.44 4.56 7.96
C ALA A 111 -26.74 5.27 6.63
N LEU A 112 -27.45 6.40 6.70
CA LEU A 112 -27.79 7.19 5.52
C LEU A 112 -26.96 8.47 5.50
N PHE A 113 -26.14 8.61 4.47
CA PHE A 113 -25.27 9.76 4.26
C PHE A 113 -25.68 10.57 3.03
N ARG A 114 -25.25 11.82 3.02
CA ARG A 114 -25.31 12.71 1.87
C ARG A 114 -23.90 13.18 1.52
N SER A 115 -23.56 13.24 0.24
CA SER A 115 -22.29 13.78 -0.25
C SER A 115 -22.52 14.92 -1.23
N GLU A 116 -21.68 15.94 -1.19
CA GLU A 116 -21.65 17.01 -2.19
C GLU A 116 -20.98 16.60 -3.51
N ILE A 117 -20.22 15.50 -3.51
CA ILE A 117 -19.45 15.04 -4.66
C ILE A 117 -20.39 14.45 -5.72
N GLU A 118 -20.02 14.59 -6.98
CA GLU A 118 -20.68 13.91 -8.08
C GLU A 118 -20.60 12.38 -7.98
N THR A 119 -21.62 11.69 -8.48
CA THR A 119 -21.80 10.24 -8.30
C THR A 119 -20.56 9.43 -8.71
N MET A 120 -19.99 9.68 -9.89
CA MET A 120 -18.81 8.93 -10.35
C MET A 120 -17.56 9.26 -9.53
N GLY A 121 -17.31 10.54 -9.26
CA GLY A 121 -16.17 10.95 -8.43
C GLY A 121 -16.26 10.40 -7.00
N LEU A 122 -17.46 10.30 -6.44
CA LEU A 122 -17.70 9.69 -5.14
C LEU A 122 -17.38 8.19 -5.17
N ILE A 123 -17.91 7.44 -6.15
CA ILE A 123 -17.64 6.01 -6.30
C ILE A 123 -16.13 5.75 -6.44
N SER A 124 -15.44 6.47 -7.32
CA SER A 124 -13.99 6.31 -7.52
C SER A 124 -13.21 6.54 -6.23
N LYS A 125 -13.49 7.63 -5.50
CA LYS A 125 -12.81 7.92 -4.22
C LYS A 125 -13.11 6.86 -3.15
N MET A 126 -14.34 6.36 -3.10
CA MET A 126 -14.70 5.31 -2.16
C MET A 126 -14.02 3.99 -2.47
N ILE A 127 -13.90 3.61 -3.75
CA ILE A 127 -13.17 2.41 -4.15
C ILE A 127 -11.72 2.51 -3.69
N ILE A 128 -11.04 3.63 -3.95
CA ILE A 128 -9.66 3.85 -3.51
C ILE A 128 -9.54 3.74 -1.98
N ALA A 129 -10.43 4.40 -1.25
CA ALA A 129 -10.44 4.38 0.22
C ALA A 129 -10.64 2.96 0.77
N LEU A 130 -11.65 2.24 0.28
CA LEU A 130 -11.96 0.89 0.73
C LEU A 130 -10.87 -0.11 0.32
N SER A 131 -10.33 -0.01 -0.89
CA SER A 131 -9.22 -0.85 -1.32
C SER A 131 -8.00 -0.68 -0.41
N TYR A 132 -7.71 0.56 0.02
CA TYR A 132 -6.61 0.83 0.95
C TYR A 132 -6.83 0.16 2.32
N GLU A 133 -8.03 0.30 2.89
CA GLU A 133 -8.37 -0.25 4.22
C GLU A 133 -8.39 -1.78 4.25
N PHE A 134 -8.91 -2.40 3.20
CA PHE A 134 -9.02 -3.85 3.09
C PHE A 134 -7.79 -4.51 2.46
N SER A 135 -6.76 -3.72 2.11
CA SER A 135 -5.56 -4.27 1.50
C SER A 135 -4.78 -5.18 2.47
N PRO A 136 -4.33 -6.37 1.99
CA PRO A 136 -3.43 -7.24 2.74
C PRO A 136 -2.25 -6.47 3.33
N THR A 137 -1.99 -6.69 4.62
CA THR A 137 -0.91 -6.03 5.36
C THR A 137 -0.21 -7.06 6.22
N ILE A 138 1.12 -7.03 6.24
CA ILE A 138 1.96 -7.77 7.18
C ILE A 138 2.86 -6.80 7.94
N THR A 139 3.43 -7.31 9.04
CA THR A 139 4.47 -6.60 9.79
C THR A 139 5.75 -7.41 9.69
N MET A 140 6.87 -6.75 9.41
CA MET A 140 8.19 -7.36 9.33
C MET A 140 9.16 -6.60 10.23
N HIS A 141 10.18 -7.31 10.73
CA HIS A 141 11.30 -6.68 11.42
C HIS A 141 12.35 -6.18 10.42
N GLY A 142 12.88 -5.00 10.68
CA GLY A 142 13.89 -4.34 9.85
C GLY A 142 13.79 -2.82 9.89
N THR A 143 14.65 -2.17 9.14
CA THR A 143 14.72 -0.72 9.01
C THR A 143 14.36 -0.34 7.57
N LEU A 144 13.33 0.48 7.39
CA LEU A 144 12.89 0.95 6.07
C LEU A 144 13.37 2.39 5.85
N VAL A 145 14.16 2.58 4.80
CA VAL A 145 14.74 3.86 4.40
C VAL A 145 14.48 4.16 2.93
N GLU A 146 14.51 5.43 2.56
CA GLU A 146 14.54 5.89 1.18
C GLU A 146 15.97 6.23 0.81
N VAL A 147 16.52 5.54 -0.18
CA VAL A 147 17.87 5.77 -0.71
C VAL A 147 17.75 6.16 -2.18
N PHE A 148 18.20 7.36 -2.55
CA PHE A 148 18.06 7.92 -3.92
C PHE A 148 16.63 7.83 -4.52
N GLY A 149 15.61 7.95 -3.68
CA GLY A 149 14.19 7.85 -4.10
C GLY A 149 13.61 6.45 -4.09
N MET A 150 14.40 5.41 -3.80
CA MET A 150 13.96 4.02 -3.75
C MET A 150 13.74 3.56 -2.31
N GLY A 151 12.68 2.79 -2.06
CA GLY A 151 12.43 2.18 -0.76
C GLY A 151 13.27 0.93 -0.56
N VAL A 152 14.15 0.98 0.45
CA VAL A 152 15.07 -0.09 0.82
C VAL A 152 14.68 -0.63 2.19
N LEU A 153 14.25 -1.89 2.24
CA LEU A 153 14.06 -2.60 3.51
C LEU A 153 15.36 -3.30 3.90
N ILE A 154 15.99 -2.80 4.96
CA ILE A 154 17.20 -3.36 5.54
C ILE A 154 16.79 -4.37 6.61
N GLN A 155 17.14 -5.64 6.40
CA GLN A 155 16.89 -6.74 7.32
C GLN A 155 18.21 -7.30 7.85
N GLY A 156 18.12 -8.17 8.86
CA GLY A 156 19.28 -8.79 9.48
C GLY A 156 19.03 -9.08 10.94
N GLU A 157 19.93 -9.82 11.56
CA GLU A 157 19.85 -10.15 12.98
C GLU A 157 19.95 -8.89 13.87
N SER A 158 19.56 -9.01 15.13
CA SER A 158 19.80 -7.94 16.10
C SER A 158 21.29 -7.69 16.22
N SER A 159 21.72 -6.44 16.37
CA SER A 159 23.14 -6.04 16.48
C SER A 159 23.99 -6.07 15.20
N VAL A 160 23.46 -6.46 14.04
CA VAL A 160 24.27 -6.53 12.80
C VAL A 160 24.63 -5.14 12.23
N GLY A 161 24.11 -4.06 12.82
CA GLY A 161 24.38 -2.68 12.38
C GLY A 161 23.28 -2.03 11.54
N LYS A 162 22.01 -2.51 11.62
CA LYS A 162 20.90 -1.96 10.81
C LYS A 162 20.63 -0.49 11.11
N SER A 163 20.47 -0.15 12.40
CA SER A 163 20.15 1.20 12.85
C SER A 163 21.34 2.15 12.63
N GLU A 164 22.57 1.67 12.81
CA GLU A 164 23.80 2.42 12.52
C GLU A 164 23.97 2.70 11.02
N ALA A 165 23.72 1.70 10.17
CA ALA A 165 23.72 1.88 8.72
C ALA A 165 22.62 2.86 8.28
N ALA A 166 21.43 2.76 8.87
CA ALA A 166 20.35 3.71 8.61
C ALA A 166 20.74 5.14 9.03
N LEU A 167 21.35 5.32 10.21
CA LEU A 167 21.82 6.61 10.68
C LEU A 167 22.86 7.23 9.72
N GLY A 168 23.83 6.42 9.27
CA GLY A 168 24.81 6.86 8.27
C GLY A 168 24.19 7.22 6.91
N LEU A 169 23.10 6.54 6.51
CA LEU A 169 22.33 6.95 5.33
C LEU A 169 21.65 8.31 5.55
N LEU A 170 21.05 8.56 6.72
CA LEU A 170 20.41 9.85 7.03
C LEU A 170 21.41 11.00 7.00
N GLU A 171 22.63 10.79 7.50
CA GLU A 171 23.71 11.78 7.45
C GLU A 171 24.08 12.16 6.00
N LYS A 172 23.97 11.21 5.06
CA LYS A 172 24.16 11.44 3.62
C LYS A 172 22.92 12.05 2.92
N GLY A 173 21.87 12.40 3.64
CA GLY A 173 20.67 13.05 3.10
C GLY A 173 19.56 12.10 2.66
N HIS A 174 19.67 10.80 2.98
CA HIS A 174 18.59 9.83 2.79
C HIS A 174 17.52 9.97 3.87
N ARG A 175 16.41 9.23 3.75
CA ARG A 175 15.23 9.42 4.63
C ARG A 175 14.82 8.16 5.35
N LEU A 176 14.46 8.28 6.63
CA LEU A 176 13.91 7.19 7.44
C LEU A 176 12.39 7.11 7.26
N ILE A 177 11.87 5.91 7.04
CA ILE A 177 10.43 5.63 7.09
C ILE A 177 10.07 4.97 8.42
N SER A 178 10.82 3.94 8.80
CA SER A 178 10.62 3.22 10.07
C SER A 178 11.87 2.49 10.49
N ASP A 179 12.09 2.36 11.81
CA ASP A 179 13.11 1.49 12.39
C ASP A 179 12.45 0.37 13.22
N ASP A 180 13.15 -0.76 13.30
CA ASP A 180 12.74 -2.04 13.92
C ASP A 180 11.48 -2.71 13.37
N VAL A 181 10.34 -2.02 13.33
CA VAL A 181 9.05 -2.56 12.89
C VAL A 181 8.57 -1.86 11.63
N VAL A 182 8.36 -2.63 10.56
CA VAL A 182 7.87 -2.14 9.27
C VAL A 182 6.53 -2.78 8.94
N LYS A 183 5.51 -1.95 8.69
CA LYS A 183 4.22 -2.39 8.17
C LYS A 183 4.25 -2.33 6.66
N ILE A 184 4.09 -3.48 6.01
CA ILE A 184 4.06 -3.60 4.55
C ILE A 184 2.63 -3.90 4.12
N ARG A 185 2.12 -3.08 3.20
CA ARG A 185 0.78 -3.19 2.64
C ARG A 185 0.84 -3.37 1.13
N LYS A 186 -0.02 -4.21 0.58
CA LYS A 186 -0.16 -4.37 -0.87
C LYS A 186 -0.83 -3.13 -1.47
N LYS A 187 -0.16 -2.40 -2.36
CA LYS A 187 -0.76 -1.20 -2.99
C LYS A 187 -1.61 -1.60 -4.20
N ASP A 188 -1.09 -2.51 -4.99
CA ASP A 188 -1.73 -3.16 -6.12
C ASP A 188 -1.11 -4.56 -6.33
N GLU A 189 -1.41 -5.22 -7.44
CA GLU A 189 -0.89 -6.57 -7.70
C GLU A 189 0.63 -6.64 -7.90
N ALA A 190 1.29 -5.52 -8.19
CA ALA A 190 2.71 -5.49 -8.53
C ALA A 190 3.57 -4.70 -7.54
N SER A 191 2.97 -3.95 -6.62
CA SER A 191 3.70 -3.04 -5.72
C SER A 191 3.25 -3.13 -4.27
N LEU A 192 4.22 -2.94 -3.39
CA LEU A 192 4.07 -2.91 -1.95
C LEU A 192 4.46 -1.53 -1.43
N VAL A 193 3.79 -1.06 -0.39
CA VAL A 193 4.14 0.18 0.32
C VAL A 193 4.50 -0.18 1.76
N GLY A 194 5.68 0.28 2.18
CA GLY A 194 6.15 0.16 3.55
C GLY A 194 5.92 1.45 4.34
N SER A 195 5.60 1.30 5.62
CA SER A 195 5.37 2.40 6.56
C SER A 195 5.72 1.99 7.99
N GLY A 196 5.90 2.95 8.88
CA GLY A 196 6.12 2.69 10.31
C GLY A 196 4.86 2.73 11.17
N PRO A 197 4.87 2.12 12.37
CA PRO A 197 3.87 2.40 13.40
C PRO A 197 3.83 3.88 13.77
N GLU A 198 2.65 4.38 14.16
CA GLU A 198 2.52 5.78 14.58
C GLU A 198 3.23 6.07 15.92
N LEU A 199 3.27 5.09 16.82
CA LEU A 199 3.87 5.22 18.15
C LEU A 199 5.39 5.43 18.09
N THR A 200 6.09 4.69 17.23
CA THR A 200 7.55 4.74 17.09
C THR A 200 7.99 5.64 15.95
N ARG A 201 7.09 6.49 15.45
CA ARG A 201 7.36 7.36 14.30
C ARG A 201 8.52 8.30 14.60
N HIS A 202 9.50 8.33 13.70
CA HIS A 202 10.73 9.13 13.80
C HIS A 202 11.67 8.75 14.96
N LEU A 203 11.35 7.70 15.72
CA LEU A 203 12.21 7.19 16.78
C LEU A 203 13.13 6.11 16.21
N MET A 204 14.36 6.07 16.73
CA MET A 204 15.37 5.07 16.42
C MET A 204 16.09 4.69 17.70
N GLU A 205 16.35 3.40 17.92
CA GLU A 205 17.18 2.93 19.03
C GLU A 205 18.61 2.77 18.53
N VAL A 206 19.57 3.44 19.18
CA VAL A 206 20.99 3.30 18.86
C VAL A 206 21.73 2.80 20.10
N ARG A 207 22.46 1.70 19.95
CA ARG A 207 23.18 1.09 21.07
C ARG A 207 24.25 2.02 21.61
N GLY A 208 24.35 2.09 22.93
CA GLY A 208 25.25 3.01 23.64
C GLY A 208 24.76 4.46 23.70
N ILE A 209 23.68 4.81 22.99
CA ILE A 209 23.09 6.16 23.00
C ILE A 209 21.68 6.13 23.60
N GLY A 210 20.86 5.14 23.24
CA GLY A 210 19.45 5.02 23.62
C GLY A 210 18.50 5.40 22.47
N ILE A 211 17.26 5.72 22.82
CA ILE A 211 16.23 6.12 21.85
C ILE A 211 16.42 7.59 21.47
N ILE A 212 16.54 7.85 20.17
CA ILE A 212 16.68 9.20 19.61
C ILE A 212 15.51 9.54 18.69
N ASN A 213 15.20 10.83 18.55
CA ASN A 213 14.26 11.33 17.55
C ASN A 213 15.03 11.93 16.37
N VAL A 214 15.08 11.21 15.24
CA VAL A 214 15.90 11.62 14.09
C VAL A 214 15.36 12.88 13.40
N ALA A 215 14.05 13.13 13.45
CA ALA A 215 13.45 14.31 12.85
C ALA A 215 13.83 15.59 13.62
N HIS A 216 14.02 15.49 14.95
CA HIS A 216 14.49 16.61 15.77
C HIS A 216 15.99 16.86 15.62
N LEU A 217 16.78 15.79 15.40
CA LEU A 217 18.23 15.90 15.25
C LEU A 217 18.66 16.39 13.86
N TYR A 218 18.06 15.84 12.80
CA TYR A 218 18.47 16.10 11.40
C TYR A 218 17.43 16.91 10.60
N GLY A 219 16.33 17.32 11.24
CA GLY A 219 15.25 18.09 10.62
C GLY A 219 14.21 17.25 9.87
N ALA A 220 13.11 17.89 9.47
CA ALA A 220 11.96 17.21 8.87
C ALA A 220 12.24 16.54 7.51
N LEU A 221 13.35 16.90 6.84
CA LEU A 221 13.72 16.34 5.53
C LEU A 221 14.27 14.92 5.62
N CYS A 222 14.78 14.49 6.78
CA CYS A 222 15.36 13.15 6.96
C CYS A 222 14.30 12.07 7.23
N VAL A 223 13.01 12.40 7.22
CA VAL A 223 11.93 11.45 7.51
C VAL A 223 10.83 11.47 6.45
N ARG A 224 10.20 10.33 6.25
CA ARG A 224 9.06 10.15 5.34
C ARG A 224 8.04 9.19 5.94
N ARG A 225 6.76 9.34 5.59
CA ARG A 225 5.67 8.53 6.18
C ARG A 225 5.59 7.11 5.62
N ASP A 226 5.76 7.00 4.31
CA ASP A 226 5.66 5.75 3.56
C ASP A 226 6.47 5.83 2.26
N ILE A 227 6.79 4.66 1.72
CA ILE A 227 7.46 4.53 0.42
C ILE A 227 7.09 3.20 -0.24
N VAL A 228 7.13 3.15 -1.57
CA VAL A 228 7.06 1.89 -2.32
C VAL A 228 8.32 1.07 -2.00
N LEU A 229 8.16 -0.21 -1.73
CA LEU A 229 9.29 -1.11 -1.47
C LEU A 229 9.89 -1.57 -2.80
N ASP A 230 11.14 -1.20 -3.07
CA ASP A 230 11.83 -1.49 -4.32
C ASP A 230 12.88 -2.60 -4.18
N ILE A 231 13.48 -2.74 -3.01
CA ILE A 231 14.57 -3.70 -2.75
C ILE A 231 14.61 -4.10 -1.27
N VAL A 232 14.90 -5.37 -1.03
CA VAL A 232 15.21 -5.91 0.29
C VAL A 232 16.71 -6.22 0.37
N ILE A 233 17.38 -5.67 1.38
CA ILE A 233 18.80 -5.93 1.65
C ILE A 233 18.90 -6.58 3.02
N LYS A 234 19.36 -7.83 3.07
CA LYS A 234 19.64 -8.53 4.32
C LYS A 234 21.12 -8.41 4.65
N LEU A 235 21.40 -7.79 5.79
CA LEU A 235 22.72 -7.75 6.41
C LEU A 235 22.93 -9.01 7.25
N GLU A 236 24.09 -9.63 7.11
CA GLU A 236 24.51 -10.75 7.97
C GLU A 236 25.99 -10.62 8.36
N PRO A 237 26.42 -11.17 9.50
CA PRO A 237 27.84 -11.34 9.79
C PRO A 237 28.51 -12.13 8.67
N PHE A 238 29.72 -11.75 8.29
CA PHE A 238 30.47 -12.51 7.30
C PHE A 238 30.76 -13.93 7.78
N ASP A 239 30.41 -14.90 6.97
CA ASP A 239 30.77 -16.30 7.17
C ASP A 239 31.70 -16.77 6.03
N PRO A 240 32.94 -17.21 6.31
CA PRO A 240 33.83 -17.75 5.28
C PRO A 240 33.27 -19.01 4.59
N ASN A 241 32.33 -19.72 5.21
CA ASN A 241 31.69 -20.91 4.65
C ASN A 241 30.48 -20.59 3.77
N HIS A 242 29.97 -19.34 3.80
CA HIS A 242 28.84 -18.93 2.99
C HIS A 242 29.31 -18.41 1.62
N PHE A 243 28.74 -18.96 0.54
CA PHE A 243 29.03 -18.48 -0.80
C PHE A 243 28.28 -17.19 -1.11
N TYR A 244 29.01 -16.08 -1.15
CA TYR A 244 28.49 -14.80 -1.63
C TYR A 244 28.65 -14.68 -3.13
N ASP A 245 27.58 -14.33 -3.85
CA ASP A 245 27.65 -14.09 -5.30
C ASP A 245 28.60 -12.93 -5.61
N ARG A 246 29.61 -13.21 -6.44
CA ARG A 246 30.63 -12.26 -6.90
C ARG A 246 30.37 -11.74 -8.31
N THR A 247 29.42 -12.34 -9.02
CA THR A 247 29.17 -12.09 -10.44
C THR A 247 28.00 -11.14 -10.67
N GLY A 248 27.00 -11.15 -9.77
CA GLY A 248 25.78 -10.35 -9.93
C GLY A 248 24.95 -10.76 -11.14
N LEU A 249 25.18 -11.97 -11.67
CA LEU A 249 24.48 -12.52 -12.84
C LEU A 249 23.11 -13.12 -12.48
N LYS A 250 22.92 -13.51 -11.21
CA LYS A 250 21.65 -14.03 -10.71
C LYS A 250 20.88 -12.91 -10.03
N ASP A 251 19.67 -12.68 -10.49
CA ASP A 251 18.71 -11.81 -9.80
C ASP A 251 17.95 -12.66 -8.77
N ASN A 252 18.12 -12.34 -7.49
CA ASN A 252 17.40 -13.01 -6.40
C ASN A 252 16.18 -12.17 -6.03
N TYR A 253 15.10 -12.85 -5.63
CA TYR A 253 13.86 -12.22 -5.22
C TYR A 253 13.33 -12.85 -3.94
N THR A 254 12.54 -12.08 -3.19
CA THR A 254 11.77 -12.55 -2.04
C THR A 254 10.29 -12.25 -2.27
N ASP A 255 9.42 -13.22 -1.97
CA ASP A 255 7.97 -13.03 -2.03
C ASP A 255 7.49 -12.34 -0.75
N ILE A 256 6.87 -11.17 -0.92
CA ILE A 256 6.14 -10.49 0.13
C ILE A 256 4.72 -10.23 -0.36
N LEU A 257 3.72 -10.81 0.31
CA LEU A 257 2.29 -10.65 -0.05
C LEU A 257 1.96 -11.05 -1.51
N GLY A 258 2.70 -11.99 -2.09
CA GLY A 258 2.57 -12.44 -3.48
C GLY A 258 3.29 -11.55 -4.49
N VAL A 259 4.11 -10.60 -4.03
CA VAL A 259 4.91 -9.71 -4.88
C VAL A 259 6.38 -10.06 -4.74
N ASN A 260 7.05 -10.32 -5.86
CA ASN A 260 8.49 -10.62 -5.91
C ASN A 260 9.31 -9.34 -5.85
N ILE A 261 9.99 -9.11 -4.73
CA ILE A 261 10.86 -7.94 -4.51
C ILE A 261 12.33 -8.37 -4.69
N PRO A 262 13.16 -7.61 -5.42
CA PRO A 262 14.60 -7.84 -5.51
C PRO A 262 15.25 -7.99 -4.14
N PHE A 263 16.07 -9.02 -3.98
CA PHE A 263 16.67 -9.40 -2.70
C PHE A 263 18.20 -9.49 -2.81
N HIS A 264 18.89 -8.85 -1.87
CA HIS A 264 20.35 -8.89 -1.77
C HIS A 264 20.81 -9.27 -0.37
N LEU A 265 21.80 -10.16 -0.31
CA LEU A 265 22.47 -10.54 0.93
C LEU A 265 23.84 -9.85 0.98
N VAL A 266 24.11 -9.13 2.07
CA VAL A 266 25.33 -8.33 2.23
C VAL A 266 26.04 -8.74 3.50
N PRO A 267 27.27 -9.30 3.40
CA PRO A 267 28.05 -9.59 4.59
C PRO A 267 28.66 -8.33 5.18
N VAL A 268 28.55 -8.21 6.50
CA VAL A 268 29.09 -7.12 7.32
C VAL A 268 30.37 -7.60 8.00
N ASN A 269 31.45 -6.83 7.82
CA ASN A 269 32.75 -7.05 8.44
C ASN A 269 33.28 -5.71 9.00
N PRO A 270 34.07 -5.72 10.08
CA PRO A 270 34.81 -4.54 10.53
C PRO A 270 35.60 -3.92 9.37
N GLY A 271 35.52 -2.59 9.22
CA GLY A 271 36.19 -1.84 8.14
C GLY A 271 35.44 -1.80 6.81
N ARG A 272 34.30 -2.49 6.68
CA ARG A 272 33.45 -2.42 5.47
C ARG A 272 32.41 -1.31 5.61
N ASP A 273 32.39 -0.37 4.66
CA ASP A 273 31.37 0.68 4.62
C ASP A 273 30.03 0.11 4.11
N VAL A 274 29.18 -0.31 5.06
CA VAL A 274 27.85 -0.86 4.77
C VAL A 274 26.95 0.18 4.10
N VAL A 275 27.10 1.47 4.44
CA VAL A 275 26.31 2.56 3.86
C VAL A 275 26.61 2.67 2.37
N LEU A 276 27.89 2.70 2.00
CA LEU A 276 28.32 2.70 0.59
C LEU A 276 27.81 1.49 -0.18
N LEU A 277 27.82 0.30 0.44
CA LEU A 277 27.30 -0.92 -0.18
C LEU A 277 25.79 -0.84 -0.45
N ILE A 278 25.01 -0.34 0.51
CA ILE A 278 23.56 -0.14 0.35
C ILE A 278 23.28 0.87 -0.77
N GLU A 279 23.99 2.00 -0.80
CA GLU A 279 23.89 3.01 -1.86
C GLU A 279 24.19 2.41 -3.23
N THR A 280 25.29 1.65 -3.34
CA THR A 280 25.72 1.01 -4.59
C THR A 280 24.70 -0.02 -5.07
N LEU A 281 24.18 -0.85 -4.18
CA LEU A 281 23.14 -1.83 -4.51
C LEU A 281 21.85 -1.15 -4.98
N THR A 282 21.47 -0.06 -4.33
CA THR A 282 20.27 0.71 -4.69
C THR A 282 20.42 1.32 -6.09
N LEU A 283 21.56 1.95 -6.39
CA LEU A 283 21.83 2.50 -7.72
C LEU A 283 21.89 1.40 -8.79
N ASN A 284 22.53 0.26 -8.49
CA ASN A 284 22.56 -0.88 -9.40
C ASN A 284 21.14 -1.43 -9.68
N GLN A 285 20.29 -1.49 -8.66
CA GLN A 285 18.90 -1.91 -8.84
C GLN A 285 18.12 -0.91 -9.70
N ARG A 286 18.34 0.40 -9.51
CA ARG A 286 17.76 1.43 -10.38
C ARG A 286 18.16 1.28 -11.84
N LEU A 287 19.44 0.96 -12.09
CA LEU A 287 19.95 0.69 -13.43
C LEU A 287 19.28 -0.54 -14.05
N LYS A 288 19.16 -1.64 -13.29
CA LYS A 288 18.44 -2.85 -13.74
C LYS A 288 16.98 -2.56 -14.08
N SER A 289 16.28 -1.80 -13.24
CA SER A 289 14.90 -1.38 -13.51
C SER A 289 14.78 -0.48 -14.75
N SER A 290 15.87 0.17 -15.17
CA SER A 290 15.95 0.96 -16.40
C SER A 290 16.40 0.13 -17.62
N GLY A 291 16.58 -1.18 -17.46
CA GLY A 291 16.98 -2.13 -18.52
C GLY A 291 18.50 -2.34 -18.66
N TYR A 292 19.31 -1.70 -17.82
CA TYR A 292 20.77 -1.80 -17.89
C TYR A 292 21.33 -2.83 -16.90
N HIS A 293 22.04 -3.85 -17.40
CA HIS A 293 22.61 -4.93 -16.58
C HIS A 293 24.14 -5.03 -16.73
N SER A 294 24.89 -4.40 -15.83
CA SER A 294 26.36 -4.34 -15.87
C SER A 294 27.04 -5.71 -15.96
N ALA A 295 26.55 -6.70 -15.20
CA ALA A 295 27.09 -8.06 -15.21
C ALA A 295 26.88 -8.76 -16.56
N LYS A 296 25.71 -8.56 -17.19
CA LYS A 296 25.42 -9.11 -18.53
C LYS A 296 26.30 -8.46 -19.59
N GLU A 297 26.47 -7.14 -19.53
CA GLU A 297 27.34 -6.41 -20.46
C GLU A 297 28.80 -6.86 -20.32
N PHE A 298 29.29 -7.00 -19.08
CA PHE A 298 30.64 -7.51 -18.85
C PHE A 298 30.81 -8.93 -19.39
N ASN A 299 29.82 -9.81 -19.16
CA ASN A 299 29.85 -11.17 -19.67
C ASN A 299 29.86 -11.20 -21.22
N MET A 300 29.06 -10.35 -21.86
CA MET A 300 29.08 -10.20 -23.33
C MET A 300 30.46 -9.76 -23.82
N LYS A 301 31.04 -8.70 -23.23
CA LYS A 301 32.40 -8.22 -23.56
C LYS A 301 33.47 -9.29 -23.37
N LEU A 302 33.34 -10.10 -22.32
CA LEU A 302 34.26 -11.22 -22.05
C LEU A 302 34.14 -12.31 -23.11
N LEU A 303 32.91 -12.72 -23.46
CA LEU A 303 32.64 -13.71 -24.50
C LEU A 303 33.14 -13.25 -25.87
N GLU A 304 32.92 -11.99 -26.24
CA GLU A 304 33.45 -11.40 -27.47
C GLU A 304 34.97 -11.46 -27.53
N LYS A 305 35.65 -11.14 -26.41
CA LYS A 305 37.12 -11.17 -26.33
C LYS A 305 37.67 -12.60 -26.43
N LEU A 306 36.98 -13.57 -25.84
CA LEU A 306 37.33 -14.99 -25.91
C LEU A 306 37.10 -15.57 -27.32
N ALA A 307 36.01 -15.18 -27.99
CA ALA A 307 35.72 -15.57 -29.36
C ALA A 307 36.78 -15.06 -30.34
N LYS A 308 37.16 -13.77 -30.23
CA LYS A 308 38.24 -13.18 -31.03
C LYS A 308 39.57 -13.90 -30.85
N ARG A 309 39.88 -14.36 -29.63
CA ARG A 309 41.11 -15.11 -29.33
C ARG A 309 41.12 -16.51 -29.95
N LYS A 310 39.96 -17.19 -30.05
CA LYS A 310 39.87 -18.51 -30.71
C LYS A 310 40.07 -18.41 -32.22
N ILE A 311 39.53 -17.36 -32.86
CA ILE A 311 39.68 -17.13 -34.30
C ILE A 311 41.15 -16.86 -34.66
N SER A 312 41.86 -16.05 -33.88
CA SER A 312 43.29 -15.80 -34.11
C SER A 312 44.17 -17.04 -33.96
N ILE A 313 43.77 -18.03 -33.14
CA ILE A 313 44.55 -19.26 -32.95
C ILE A 313 44.27 -20.28 -34.08
N SER A 314 43.07 -20.27 -34.68
CA SER A 314 42.74 -21.10 -35.84
C SER A 314 43.31 -20.59 -37.17
N GLU A 315 43.68 -19.31 -37.27
CA GLU A 315 44.32 -18.72 -38.47
C GLU A 315 45.85 -18.86 -38.47
N THR A 316 46.44 -19.39 -37.38
CA THR A 316 47.91 -19.57 -37.25
C THR A 316 48.33 -21.04 -37.26
N ASN A 317 47.42 -21.97 -37.54
CA ASN A 317 47.67 -23.40 -37.76
C ASN A 317 47.27 -23.76 -39.20
#